data_AF-A0A963EBA5-F1
#
_entry.id   AF-A0A963EBA5-F1
#
_cell.length_a   1.000
_cell.length_b   1.000
_cell.length_c   1.000
_cell.angle_alpha   90.00
_cell.angle_beta   90.00
_cell.angle_gamma   90.00
#
_symmetry.space_group_name_H-M   'P 1'
#
loop_
_entity.id
_entity.type
_entity.pdbx_description
1 polymer ?
#
loop_
_entity_poly.entity_id
_entity_poly.type
_entity_poly.pdbx_seq_one_letter_code
_entity_poly.pdbx_strand_id
1 'polypeptide(L)'
;PAPGLTSPLRTSMGNTAVQAARAINYVGAGTVEFLLDSHEQFYFMEMNTRLQVEHPVTECITGFDLVEWQLLVAAGNPLPVAQESIHCHGHAIECRVYAEDPYNGFLPSIGTLDHVHFPNADYLRVDQGYESHDFISQHYDPMIAKVITHADSREHALDDIIDALAATEIIGVKTNIPFLLRILKHRDYQQARMTTHFIDDHKDVLQPELVTPDNHTLLMAAFALRQQQNLNNAKTLVFTDDIHSPWRANSSWRMNTASVRDCSLWWHDEKYPISVNGNIFSVNGIDYVIEGHLNNANCDITINEQRQIGRVILIENRCHVYFNQQHVELLIDHSESQDQTAASTAGQLVAPMPGTVVAVYVANGDEVNAGDPL
;
A
#
# COMPACT_ATOMS: atom_id res chain seq x y z
N PRO A 1 4.76 21.63 8.84
CA PRO A 1 4.66 21.89 10.30
C PRO A 1 3.25 21.61 10.85
N ALA A 2 3.09 21.38 12.16
CA ALA A 2 1.77 21.13 12.76
C ALA A 2 0.73 22.20 12.36
N PRO A 3 -0.43 21.81 11.81
CA PRO A 3 -1.47 22.75 11.38
C PRO A 3 -2.12 23.43 12.59
N GLY A 4 -2.61 24.67 12.41
CA GLY A 4 -3.29 25.43 13.46
C GLY A 4 -2.39 25.98 14.58
N LEU A 5 -1.09 25.65 14.61
CA LEU A 5 -0.19 26.11 15.66
C LEU A 5 0.32 27.54 15.39
N THR A 6 -0.09 28.48 16.24
CA THR A 6 0.33 29.90 16.17
C THR A 6 1.83 30.06 16.41
N SER A 7 2.44 31.12 15.86
CA SER A 7 3.87 31.39 16.05
C SER A 7 4.28 31.54 17.53
N PRO A 8 3.52 32.23 18.40
CA PRO A 8 3.86 32.31 19.83
C PRO A 8 3.84 30.96 20.53
N LEU A 9 2.82 30.13 20.24
CA LEU A 9 2.69 28.80 20.83
C LEU A 9 3.83 27.88 20.39
N ARG A 10 4.17 27.89 19.10
CA ARG A 10 5.32 27.16 18.53
C ARG A 10 6.63 27.53 19.22
N THR A 11 6.89 28.83 19.39
CA THR A 11 8.08 29.32 20.08
C THR A 11 8.09 28.91 21.56
N SER A 12 6.94 28.97 22.24
CA SER A 12 6.82 28.55 23.65
C SER A 12 7.13 27.06 23.83
N MET A 13 6.54 26.19 22.99
CA MET A 13 6.81 24.75 22.99
C MET A 13 8.28 24.46 22.68
N GLY A 14 8.84 25.09 21.64
CA GLY A 14 10.25 24.91 21.26
C GLY A 14 11.22 25.33 22.38
N ASN A 15 10.99 26.50 23.00
CA ASN A 15 11.80 26.95 24.13
C ASN A 15 11.70 26.01 25.33
N THR A 16 10.51 25.45 25.59
CA THR A 16 10.29 24.48 26.68
C THR A 16 11.06 23.19 26.40
N ALA A 17 11.01 22.68 25.17
CA ALA A 17 11.77 21.49 24.77
C ALA A 17 13.28 21.68 24.93
N VAL A 18 13.81 22.83 24.49
CA VAL A 18 15.24 23.17 24.63
C VAL A 18 15.63 23.30 26.11
N GLN A 19 14.77 23.86 26.95
CA GLN A 19 15.01 23.92 28.40
C GLN A 19 15.06 22.53 29.04
N ALA A 20 14.14 21.64 28.68
CA ALA A 20 14.15 20.26 29.15
C ALA A 20 15.44 19.53 28.74
N ALA A 21 15.86 19.68 27.48
CA ALA A 21 17.13 19.10 26.99
C ALA A 21 18.35 19.67 27.73
N ARG A 22 18.39 20.97 28.00
CA ARG A 22 19.48 21.61 28.78
C ARG A 22 19.52 21.12 30.22
N ALA A 23 18.37 20.90 30.86
CA ALA A 23 18.30 20.45 32.25
C ALA A 23 18.98 19.09 32.48
N ILE A 24 19.04 18.24 31.44
CA ILE A 24 19.69 16.92 31.48
C ILE A 24 21.03 16.89 30.74
N ASN A 25 21.56 18.04 30.30
CA ASN A 25 22.75 18.13 29.45
C ASN A 25 22.70 17.19 28.24
N TYR A 26 21.56 17.19 27.54
CA TYR A 26 21.30 16.24 26.46
C TYR A 26 22.30 16.38 25.30
N VAL A 27 22.71 15.25 24.73
CA VAL A 27 23.61 15.17 23.56
C VAL A 27 23.02 14.19 22.55
N GLY A 28 23.05 14.57 21.27
CA GLY A 28 22.47 13.81 20.18
C GLY A 28 21.13 14.39 19.69
N ALA A 29 20.42 13.63 18.87
CA ALA A 29 19.07 13.97 18.44
C ALA A 29 18.03 13.39 19.41
N GLY A 30 16.93 14.11 19.61
CA GLY A 30 15.83 13.68 20.45
C GLY A 30 14.61 14.57 20.27
N THR A 31 13.45 14.06 20.64
CA THR A 31 12.17 14.78 20.53
C THR A 31 11.52 14.86 21.90
N VAL A 32 10.95 16.02 22.21
CA VAL A 32 10.10 16.21 23.38
C VAL A 32 8.65 16.16 22.92
N GLU A 33 7.88 15.25 23.50
CA GLU A 33 6.48 15.03 23.15
C GLU A 33 5.57 15.82 24.07
N PHE A 34 4.59 16.50 23.45
CA PHE A 34 3.59 17.29 24.14
C PHE A 34 2.19 16.88 23.71
N LEU A 35 1.23 16.93 24.64
CA LEU A 35 -0.19 17.00 24.31
C LEU A 35 -0.65 18.45 24.34
N LEU A 36 -1.41 18.87 23.34
CA LEU A 36 -2.03 20.19 23.26
C LEU A 36 -3.55 20.05 23.41
N ASP A 37 -4.14 20.77 24.35
CA ASP A 37 -5.58 20.75 24.56
C ASP A 37 -6.34 21.80 23.73
N SER A 38 -7.68 21.81 23.84
CA SER A 38 -8.55 22.76 23.15
C SER A 38 -8.43 24.22 23.64
N HIS A 39 -7.74 24.45 24.74
CA HIS A 39 -7.47 25.77 25.33
C HIS A 39 -6.06 26.28 25.00
N GLU A 40 -5.41 25.68 24.00
CA GLU A 40 -4.04 25.97 23.57
C GLU A 40 -2.99 25.80 24.70
N GLN A 41 -3.29 24.96 25.70
CA GLN A 41 -2.34 24.60 26.75
C GLN A 41 -1.64 23.30 26.37
N PHE A 42 -0.32 23.27 26.49
CA PHE A 42 0.49 22.10 26.19
C PHE A 42 1.11 21.50 27.44
N TYR A 43 1.20 20.17 27.46
CA TYR A 43 1.66 19.37 28.59
C TYR A 43 2.74 18.42 28.14
N PHE A 44 3.86 18.37 28.88
CA PHE A 44 4.94 17.42 28.64
C PHE A 44 4.42 15.99 28.85
N MET A 45 4.71 15.10 27.91
CA MET A 45 4.44 13.66 28.01
C MET A 45 5.71 12.90 28.32
N GLU A 46 6.63 12.91 27.36
CA GLU A 46 7.89 12.18 27.44
C GLU A 46 8.96 12.84 26.57
N MET A 47 10.19 12.35 26.70
CA MET A 47 11.29 12.71 25.82
C MET A 47 11.87 11.44 25.22
N ASN A 48 11.80 11.33 23.90
CA ASN A 48 12.42 10.25 23.15
C ASN A 48 13.89 10.60 22.91
N THR A 49 14.78 9.86 23.60
CA THR A 49 16.23 10.11 23.61
C THR A 49 16.96 9.43 22.45
N ARG A 50 16.33 9.48 21.28
CA ARG A 50 16.80 8.92 20.01
C ARG A 50 16.21 9.72 18.87
N LEU A 51 16.74 9.52 17.66
CA LEU A 51 16.09 10.03 16.46
C LEU A 51 14.68 9.44 16.35
N GLN A 52 13.70 10.29 16.05
CA GLN A 52 12.33 9.82 15.85
C GLN A 52 12.16 9.15 14.50
N VAL A 53 11.22 8.20 14.43
CA VAL A 53 10.95 7.46 13.18
C VAL A 53 10.51 8.45 12.09
N GLU A 54 9.64 9.39 12.47
CA GLU A 54 9.06 10.46 11.66
C GLU A 54 9.96 11.70 11.49
N HIS A 55 11.27 11.60 11.73
CA HIS A 55 12.20 12.69 11.44
C HIS A 55 12.19 13.19 9.97
N PRO A 56 11.88 12.37 8.92
CA PRO A 56 11.92 12.84 7.54
C PRO A 56 11.02 14.05 7.26
N VAL A 57 9.84 14.17 7.89
CA VAL A 57 8.99 15.36 7.68
C VAL A 57 9.65 16.63 8.19
N THR A 58 10.52 16.53 9.20
CA THR A 58 11.30 17.65 9.70
C THR A 58 12.41 17.99 8.71
N GLU A 59 13.14 16.98 8.22
CA GLU A 59 14.18 17.15 7.21
C GLU A 59 13.65 17.80 5.94
N CYS A 60 12.49 17.36 5.45
CA CYS A 60 11.85 17.91 4.25
C CYS A 60 11.55 19.42 4.37
N ILE A 61 11.02 19.86 5.52
CA ILE A 61 10.65 21.28 5.68
C ILE A 61 11.83 22.18 6.05
N THR A 62 12.91 21.63 6.64
CA THR A 62 14.08 22.44 7.03
C THR A 62 15.24 22.33 6.05
N GLY A 63 15.30 21.28 5.23
CA GLY A 63 16.42 20.98 4.34
C GLY A 63 17.69 20.50 5.06
N PHE A 64 17.56 19.98 6.28
CA PHE A 64 18.70 19.48 7.07
C PHE A 64 18.70 17.96 7.10
N ASP A 65 19.90 17.37 7.04
CA ASP A 65 20.11 15.95 7.30
C ASP A 65 20.41 15.77 8.81
N LEU A 66 19.44 15.24 9.53
CA LEU A 66 19.52 15.06 10.98
C LEU A 66 20.45 13.90 11.35
N VAL A 67 20.60 12.90 10.48
CA VAL A 67 21.55 11.80 10.69
C VAL A 67 22.98 12.30 10.53
N GLU A 68 23.25 13.13 9.52
CA GLU A 68 24.54 13.83 9.36
C GLU A 68 24.87 14.65 10.61
N TRP A 69 23.90 15.42 11.14
CA TRP A 69 24.12 16.21 12.35
C TRP A 69 24.42 15.35 13.58
N GLN A 70 23.78 14.18 13.71
CA GLN A 70 24.12 13.24 14.77
C GLN A 70 25.57 12.77 14.66
N LEU A 71 26.07 12.48 13.45
CA LEU A 71 27.46 12.10 13.21
C LEU A 71 28.44 13.24 13.53
N LEU A 72 28.11 14.48 13.13
CA LEU A 72 28.91 15.66 13.42
C LEU A 72 29.08 15.89 14.92
N VAL A 73 27.96 15.84 15.67
CA VAL A 73 27.95 16.02 17.12
C VAL A 73 28.69 14.87 17.81
N ALA A 74 28.50 13.62 17.35
CA ALA A 74 29.23 12.47 17.88
C ALA A 74 30.74 12.58 17.68
N ALA A 75 31.19 13.25 16.61
CA ALA A 75 32.59 13.57 16.37
C ALA A 75 33.11 14.78 17.18
N GLY A 76 32.27 15.38 18.03
CA GLY A 76 32.63 16.53 18.87
C GLY A 76 32.53 17.89 18.19
N ASN A 77 31.94 17.96 16.99
CA ASN A 77 31.69 19.23 16.32
C ASN A 77 30.48 19.96 16.95
N PRO A 78 30.46 21.31 16.91
CA PRO A 78 29.27 22.06 17.27
C PRO A 78 28.14 21.84 16.25
N LEU A 79 26.91 22.22 16.63
CA LEU A 79 25.80 22.29 15.69
C LEU A 79 26.15 23.26 14.53
N PRO A 80 25.82 22.91 13.28
CA PRO A 80 26.25 23.69 12.11
C PRO A 80 25.46 25.00 11.92
N VAL A 81 24.30 25.13 12.56
CA VAL A 81 23.42 26.30 12.43
C VAL A 81 22.91 26.77 13.79
N ALA A 82 22.62 28.08 13.88
CA ALA A 82 21.95 28.67 15.04
C ALA A 82 20.42 28.57 14.90
N GLN A 83 19.71 28.72 16.03
CA GLN A 83 18.24 28.60 16.08
C GLN A 83 17.53 29.55 15.12
N GLU A 84 18.06 30.77 14.96
CA GLU A 84 17.48 31.82 14.12
C GLU A 84 17.60 31.52 12.63
N SER A 85 18.49 30.61 12.24
CA SER A 85 18.69 30.17 10.85
C SER A 85 17.85 28.95 10.47
N ILE A 86 17.12 28.36 11.42
CA ILE A 86 16.21 27.23 11.16
C ILE A 86 14.89 27.80 10.64
N HIS A 87 14.66 27.63 9.34
CA HIS A 87 13.43 28.05 8.67
C HIS A 87 12.67 26.85 8.14
N CYS A 88 11.35 26.82 8.35
CA CYS A 88 10.48 25.82 7.76
C CYS A 88 9.89 26.35 6.44
N HIS A 89 10.04 25.59 5.36
CA HIS A 89 9.46 25.90 4.06
C HIS A 89 8.45 24.82 3.67
N GLY A 90 7.26 25.24 3.25
CA GLY A 90 6.20 24.33 2.83
C GLY A 90 5.65 23.44 3.94
N HIS A 91 5.14 22.28 3.53
CA HIS A 91 4.54 21.28 4.40
C HIS A 91 4.94 19.88 3.92
N ALA A 92 5.25 18.99 4.87
CA ALA A 92 5.53 17.60 4.58
C ALA A 92 4.57 16.70 5.37
N ILE A 93 4.19 15.58 4.74
CA ILE A 93 3.32 14.56 5.32
C ILE A 93 4.04 13.22 5.16
N GLU A 94 4.02 12.40 6.22
CA GLU A 94 4.56 11.04 6.20
C GLU A 94 3.45 10.05 6.47
N CYS A 95 3.47 8.95 5.73
CA CYS A 95 2.68 7.75 5.97
C CYS A 95 3.61 6.56 6.16
N ARG A 96 3.36 5.77 7.21
CA ARG A 96 4.05 4.50 7.45
C ARG A 96 3.28 3.37 6.77
N VAL A 97 3.88 2.78 5.76
CA VAL A 97 3.31 1.64 5.03
C VAL A 97 3.71 0.37 5.76
N TYR A 98 2.72 -0.33 6.28
CA TYR A 98 2.87 -1.56 7.06
C TYR A 98 2.31 -2.76 6.31
N ALA A 99 2.94 -3.92 6.47
CA ALA A 99 2.37 -5.21 6.13
C ALA A 99 1.40 -5.64 7.22
N GLU A 100 0.19 -5.13 7.16
CA GLU A 100 -0.90 -5.35 8.10
C GLU A 100 -2.21 -5.55 7.35
N ASP A 101 -3.17 -6.18 8.01
CA ASP A 101 -4.53 -6.37 7.50
C ASP A 101 -5.55 -5.46 8.22
N PRO A 102 -5.90 -4.28 7.69
CA PRO A 102 -6.92 -3.41 8.27
C PRO A 102 -8.31 -4.07 8.36
N TYR A 103 -8.58 -5.09 7.53
CA TYR A 103 -9.87 -5.81 7.51
C TYR A 103 -9.98 -6.83 8.65
N ASN A 104 -8.84 -7.20 9.26
CA ASN A 104 -8.76 -8.20 10.31
C ASN A 104 -8.04 -7.66 11.56
N GLY A 105 -8.40 -6.45 11.97
CA GLY A 105 -7.90 -5.85 13.22
C GLY A 105 -6.42 -5.47 13.21
N PHE A 106 -5.87 -5.12 12.03
CA PHE A 106 -4.46 -4.73 11.86
C PHE A 106 -3.47 -5.84 12.26
N LEU A 107 -3.85 -7.10 12.05
CA LEU A 107 -2.93 -8.20 12.26
C LEU A 107 -1.76 -8.10 11.28
N PRO A 108 -0.51 -8.39 11.70
CA PRO A 108 0.63 -8.44 10.82
C PRO A 108 0.43 -9.42 9.66
N SER A 109 0.73 -8.98 8.44
CA SER A 109 0.70 -9.79 7.24
C SER A 109 2.10 -10.30 6.91
N ILE A 110 2.43 -11.48 7.43
CA ILE A 110 3.71 -12.18 7.21
C ILE A 110 3.68 -12.81 5.81
N GLY A 111 4.80 -12.73 5.07
CA GLY A 111 4.89 -13.33 3.75
C GLY A 111 6.04 -12.79 2.91
N THR A 112 6.14 -13.29 1.69
CA THR A 112 7.07 -12.79 0.67
C THR A 112 6.44 -11.61 -0.06
N LEU A 113 7.23 -10.58 -0.31
CA LEU A 113 6.85 -9.44 -1.14
C LEU A 113 7.07 -9.79 -2.62
N ASP A 114 6.09 -10.36 -3.30
CA ASP A 114 6.24 -10.79 -4.70
C ASP A 114 6.59 -9.63 -5.65
N HIS A 115 6.08 -8.43 -5.34
CA HIS A 115 6.36 -7.21 -6.07
C HIS A 115 6.26 -5.99 -5.16
N VAL A 116 7.26 -5.11 -5.24
CA VAL A 116 7.29 -3.81 -4.58
C VAL A 116 7.70 -2.76 -5.60
N HIS A 117 6.86 -1.74 -5.77
CA HIS A 117 7.17 -0.58 -6.60
C HIS A 117 6.51 0.66 -6.00
N PHE A 118 7.34 1.64 -5.68
CA PHE A 118 6.90 2.99 -5.35
C PHE A 118 7.01 3.88 -6.59
N PRO A 119 6.08 4.84 -6.80
CA PRO A 119 6.20 5.77 -7.92
C PRO A 119 7.47 6.62 -7.77
N ASN A 120 8.01 7.07 -8.91
CA ASN A 120 9.15 8.01 -8.91
C ASN A 120 8.63 9.41 -9.19
N ALA A 121 8.83 10.34 -8.26
CA ALA A 121 8.43 11.74 -8.39
C ALA A 121 9.34 12.65 -7.56
N ASP A 122 9.60 13.87 -8.05
CA ASP A 122 10.49 14.83 -7.40
C ASP A 122 10.00 15.27 -6.00
N TYR A 123 8.68 15.27 -5.79
CA TYR A 123 8.03 15.63 -4.52
C TYR A 123 8.00 14.49 -3.50
N LEU A 124 8.45 13.28 -3.89
CA LEU A 124 8.27 12.06 -3.13
C LEU A 124 9.62 11.54 -2.62
N ARG A 125 9.71 11.37 -1.31
CA ARG A 125 10.77 10.62 -0.63
C ARG A 125 10.20 9.31 -0.12
N VAL A 126 10.91 8.21 -0.37
CA VAL A 126 10.57 6.90 0.17
C VAL A 126 11.78 6.35 0.91
N ASP A 127 11.64 6.19 2.23
CA ASP A 127 12.61 5.48 3.06
C ASP A 127 12.09 4.04 3.24
N GLN A 128 12.54 3.11 2.40
CA GLN A 128 12.13 1.70 2.45
C GLN A 128 13.20 0.78 3.04
N GLY A 129 12.76 -0.28 3.72
CA GLY A 129 13.63 -1.32 4.29
C GLY A 129 13.56 -2.68 3.58
N TYR A 130 12.67 -2.81 2.60
CA TYR A 130 12.38 -4.05 1.88
C TYR A 130 12.33 -3.81 0.36
N GLU A 131 12.67 -4.85 -0.40
CA GLU A 131 12.55 -4.91 -1.86
C GLU A 131 11.68 -6.10 -2.30
N SER A 132 11.38 -6.17 -3.59
CA SER A 132 10.74 -7.35 -4.18
C SER A 132 11.54 -8.62 -3.85
N HIS A 133 10.81 -9.66 -3.49
CA HIS A 133 11.26 -10.98 -3.05
C HIS A 133 11.83 -11.08 -1.63
N ASP A 134 11.86 -9.98 -0.87
CA ASP A 134 12.15 -10.06 0.57
C ASP A 134 11.00 -10.74 1.34
N PHE A 135 11.34 -11.33 2.48
CA PHE A 135 10.39 -11.98 3.37
C PHE A 135 10.14 -11.16 4.64
N ILE A 136 8.88 -10.80 4.88
CA ILE A 136 8.46 -10.11 6.11
C ILE A 136 8.28 -11.14 7.20
N SER A 137 9.13 -11.05 8.22
CA SER A 137 9.15 -11.93 9.38
C SER A 137 8.19 -11.47 10.47
N GLN A 138 7.66 -12.43 11.25
CA GLN A 138 6.88 -12.16 12.46
C GLN A 138 7.69 -11.59 13.64
N HIS A 139 9.03 -11.62 13.55
CA HIS A 139 9.91 -11.29 14.68
C HIS A 139 10.23 -9.79 14.78
N TYR A 140 9.87 -8.99 13.79
CA TYR A 140 10.21 -7.57 13.70
C TYR A 140 8.96 -6.74 13.36
N ASP A 141 9.12 -5.42 13.48
CA ASP A 141 8.08 -4.47 13.07
C ASP A 141 7.80 -4.62 11.55
N PRO A 142 6.54 -4.83 11.11
CA PRO A 142 6.21 -5.09 9.71
C PRO A 142 6.18 -3.82 8.85
N MET A 143 6.94 -2.77 9.20
CA MET A 143 7.01 -1.53 8.45
C MET A 143 7.81 -1.74 7.16
N ILE A 144 7.13 -1.62 6.02
CA ILE A 144 7.74 -1.78 4.68
C ILE A 144 8.52 -0.52 4.32
N ALA A 145 7.88 0.64 4.46
CA ALA A 145 8.44 1.93 4.08
C ALA A 145 7.79 3.10 4.81
N LYS A 146 8.50 4.23 4.85
CA LYS A 146 7.91 5.55 5.09
C LYS A 146 7.79 6.27 3.76
N VAL A 147 6.58 6.70 3.44
CA VAL A 147 6.24 7.46 2.23
C VAL A 147 6.04 8.91 2.66
N ILE A 148 6.88 9.81 2.14
CA ILE A 148 6.91 11.21 2.56
C ILE A 148 6.78 12.12 1.35
N THR A 149 5.85 13.07 1.42
CA THR A 149 5.74 14.13 0.40
C THR A 149 6.05 15.48 1.00
N HIS A 150 6.53 16.39 0.16
CA HIS A 150 6.81 17.78 0.52
C HIS A 150 6.33 18.72 -0.58
N ALA A 151 5.55 19.73 -0.21
CA ALA A 151 5.05 20.74 -1.13
C ALA A 151 4.95 22.12 -0.46
N ASP A 152 4.68 23.15 -1.24
CA ASP A 152 4.57 24.54 -0.75
C ASP A 152 3.38 24.76 0.21
N SER A 153 2.35 23.92 0.12
CA SER A 153 1.15 23.98 0.96
C SER A 153 0.80 22.59 1.51
N ARG A 154 0.00 22.56 2.57
CA ARG A 154 -0.49 21.30 3.14
C ARG A 154 -1.43 20.59 2.17
N GLU A 155 -2.25 21.35 1.47
CA GLU A 155 -3.19 20.87 0.47
C GLU A 155 -2.48 20.15 -0.67
N HIS A 156 -1.41 20.73 -1.22
CA HIS A 156 -0.61 20.06 -2.26
C HIS A 156 0.11 18.83 -1.70
N ALA A 157 0.71 18.91 -0.51
CA ALA A 157 1.38 17.75 0.10
C ALA A 157 0.40 16.59 0.35
N LEU A 158 -0.87 16.90 0.66
CA LEU A 158 -1.97 15.94 0.79
C LEU A 158 -2.31 15.27 -0.54
N ASP A 159 -2.51 16.07 -1.60
CA ASP A 159 -2.81 15.55 -2.93
C ASP A 159 -1.67 14.65 -3.43
N ASP A 160 -0.42 15.11 -3.27
CA ASP A 160 0.78 14.38 -3.66
C ASP A 160 0.91 13.03 -2.92
N ILE A 161 0.64 12.98 -1.60
CA ILE A 161 0.76 11.72 -0.85
C ILE A 161 -0.37 10.75 -1.14
N ILE A 162 -1.57 11.26 -1.45
CA ILE A 162 -2.70 10.45 -1.91
C ILE A 162 -2.34 9.79 -3.24
N ASP A 163 -1.82 10.57 -4.20
CA ASP A 163 -1.42 10.05 -5.51
C ASP A 163 -0.25 9.07 -5.40
N ALA A 164 0.76 9.38 -4.56
CA ALA A 164 1.90 8.50 -4.32
C ALA A 164 1.50 7.15 -3.72
N LEU A 165 0.65 7.14 -2.69
CA LEU A 165 0.15 5.91 -2.07
C LEU A 165 -0.75 5.12 -3.03
N ALA A 166 -1.59 5.79 -3.80
CA ALA A 166 -2.47 5.16 -4.78
C ALA A 166 -1.70 4.51 -5.94
N ALA A 167 -0.53 5.05 -6.30
CA ALA A 167 0.37 4.51 -7.30
C ALA A 167 1.43 3.55 -6.72
N THR A 168 1.41 3.30 -5.40
CA THR A 168 2.29 2.32 -4.75
C THR A 168 1.75 0.91 -4.98
N GLU A 169 2.62 0.02 -5.45
CA GLU A 169 2.32 -1.37 -5.75
C GLU A 169 3.06 -2.28 -4.77
N ILE A 170 2.31 -3.01 -3.95
CA ILE A 170 2.84 -4.04 -3.05
C ILE A 170 1.97 -5.28 -3.22
N ILE A 171 2.58 -6.40 -3.59
CA ILE A 171 1.93 -7.69 -3.83
C ILE A 171 2.62 -8.77 -3.00
N GLY A 172 1.86 -9.76 -2.54
CA GLY A 172 2.32 -10.90 -1.75
C GLY A 172 1.95 -10.82 -0.27
N VAL A 173 1.70 -9.61 0.23
CA VAL A 173 1.19 -9.35 1.60
C VAL A 173 0.05 -8.33 1.56
N LYS A 174 -0.81 -8.34 2.59
CA LYS A 174 -1.77 -7.26 2.83
C LYS A 174 -1.05 -6.03 3.38
N THR A 175 -1.56 -4.86 3.06
CA THR A 175 -0.99 -3.59 3.52
C THR A 175 -2.03 -2.65 4.11
N ASN A 176 -1.58 -1.71 4.95
CA ASN A 176 -2.42 -0.64 5.49
C ASN A 176 -2.70 0.50 4.49
N ILE A 177 -2.21 0.46 3.25
CA ILE A 177 -2.38 1.54 2.24
C ILE A 177 -3.85 1.92 2.03
N PRO A 178 -4.80 0.97 1.86
CA PRO A 178 -6.21 1.33 1.71
C PRO A 178 -6.77 2.11 2.91
N PHE A 179 -6.29 1.80 4.12
CA PHE A 179 -6.69 2.52 5.34
C PHE A 179 -6.10 3.93 5.39
N LEU A 180 -4.81 4.08 5.05
CA LEU A 180 -4.15 5.39 4.94
C LEU A 180 -4.85 6.30 3.94
N LEU A 181 -5.20 5.78 2.75
CA LEU A 181 -5.93 6.53 1.73
C LEU A 181 -7.29 7.02 2.23
N ARG A 182 -8.01 6.21 3.04
CA ARG A 182 -9.29 6.64 3.64
C ARG A 182 -9.10 7.77 4.66
N ILE A 183 -8.06 7.70 5.49
CA ILE A 183 -7.71 8.79 6.42
C ILE A 183 -7.43 10.08 5.66
N LEU A 184 -6.52 10.01 4.67
CA LEU A 184 -6.07 11.18 3.92
C LEU A 184 -7.20 11.85 3.13
N LYS A 185 -8.13 11.05 2.59
CA LYS A 185 -9.32 11.51 1.87
C LYS A 185 -10.47 11.94 2.79
N HIS A 186 -10.39 11.67 4.10
CA HIS A 186 -11.44 12.06 5.04
C HIS A 186 -11.49 13.58 5.20
N ARG A 187 -12.70 14.16 5.10
CA ARG A 187 -12.93 15.62 5.14
C ARG A 187 -12.28 16.27 6.36
N ASP A 188 -12.41 15.67 7.54
CA ASP A 188 -11.88 16.26 8.77
C ASP A 188 -10.35 16.24 8.79
N TYR A 189 -9.73 15.21 8.23
CA TYR A 189 -8.29 15.18 8.05
C TYR A 189 -7.84 16.27 7.07
N GLN A 190 -8.51 16.40 5.93
CA GLN A 190 -8.21 17.44 4.94
C GLN A 190 -8.33 18.85 5.53
N GLN A 191 -9.32 19.08 6.39
CA GLN A 191 -9.56 20.38 7.06
C GLN A 191 -8.71 20.59 8.32
N ALA A 192 -7.74 19.72 8.57
CA ALA A 192 -6.87 19.74 9.77
C ALA A 192 -7.64 19.68 11.11
N ARG A 193 -8.81 19.03 11.12
CA ARG A 193 -9.65 18.80 12.29
C ARG A 193 -9.37 17.42 12.86
N MET A 194 -8.22 17.28 13.51
CA MET A 194 -7.77 16.00 14.07
C MET A 194 -7.38 16.13 15.54
N THR A 195 -7.67 15.09 16.30
CA THR A 195 -7.22 14.86 17.68
C THR A 195 -6.58 13.48 17.75
N THR A 196 -6.04 13.12 18.92
CA THR A 196 -5.55 11.75 19.17
C THR A 196 -6.65 10.69 19.07
N HIS A 197 -7.93 11.09 19.08
CA HIS A 197 -9.09 10.19 18.96
C HIS A 197 -9.64 10.09 17.52
N PHE A 198 -9.03 10.76 16.54
CA PHE A 198 -9.55 10.84 15.17
C PHE A 198 -9.94 9.48 14.58
N ILE A 199 -9.12 8.44 14.78
CA ILE A 199 -9.40 7.10 14.24
C ILE A 199 -10.62 6.47 14.93
N ASP A 200 -10.72 6.59 16.26
CA ASP A 200 -11.84 6.07 17.04
C ASP A 200 -13.14 6.82 16.71
N ASP A 201 -13.07 8.15 16.61
CA ASP A 201 -14.21 9.03 16.32
C ASP A 201 -14.78 8.80 14.91
N HIS A 202 -13.96 8.33 13.97
CA HIS A 202 -14.34 8.11 12.57
C HIS A 202 -14.30 6.63 12.17
N LYS A 203 -14.31 5.70 13.13
CA LYS A 203 -14.12 4.27 12.87
C LYS A 203 -15.05 3.72 11.80
N ASP A 204 -16.33 4.12 11.81
CA ASP A 204 -17.35 3.64 10.88
C ASP A 204 -17.07 3.98 9.41
N VAL A 205 -16.51 5.16 9.14
CA VAL A 205 -16.20 5.61 7.77
C VAL A 205 -14.80 5.21 7.33
N LEU A 206 -13.91 4.94 8.28
CA LEU A 206 -12.57 4.40 8.02
C LEU A 206 -12.60 2.88 7.86
N GLN A 207 -13.75 2.23 8.09
CA GLN A 207 -13.88 0.79 7.91
C GLN A 207 -13.57 0.38 6.47
N PRO A 208 -12.99 -0.81 6.30
CA PRO A 208 -12.61 -1.23 4.98
C PRO A 208 -13.80 -1.66 4.10
N GLU A 209 -14.04 -0.94 3.01
CA GLU A 209 -14.99 -1.35 1.97
C GLU A 209 -14.26 -2.12 0.86
N LEU A 210 -14.79 -3.29 0.50
CA LEU A 210 -14.33 -4.08 -0.63
C LEU A 210 -14.74 -3.39 -1.93
N VAL A 211 -13.76 -3.07 -2.78
CA VAL A 211 -14.00 -2.44 -4.07
C VAL A 211 -14.33 -3.53 -5.09
N THR A 212 -15.59 -3.59 -5.53
CA THR A 212 -16.01 -4.43 -6.65
C THR A 212 -15.34 -3.93 -7.94
N PRO A 213 -14.74 -4.82 -8.75
CA PRO A 213 -14.14 -4.42 -10.02
C PRO A 213 -15.20 -3.87 -10.96
N ASP A 214 -14.94 -2.68 -11.51
CA ASP A 214 -15.75 -2.16 -12.61
C ASP A 214 -15.38 -2.84 -13.94
N ASN A 215 -16.20 -2.61 -14.98
CA ASN A 215 -15.94 -3.20 -16.29
C ASN A 215 -14.57 -2.76 -16.85
N HIS A 216 -14.10 -1.53 -16.61
CA HIS A 216 -12.80 -1.09 -17.12
C HIS A 216 -11.65 -1.90 -16.50
N THR A 217 -11.71 -2.14 -15.19
CA THR A 217 -10.75 -2.97 -14.44
C THR A 217 -10.71 -4.40 -15.00
N LEU A 218 -11.88 -5.02 -15.19
CA LEU A 218 -12.00 -6.36 -15.79
C LEU A 218 -11.44 -6.42 -17.21
N LEU A 219 -11.71 -5.38 -18.02
CA LEU A 219 -11.24 -5.29 -19.39
C LEU A 219 -9.72 -5.10 -19.47
N MET A 220 -9.11 -4.30 -18.58
CA MET A 220 -7.66 -4.16 -18.47
C MET A 220 -6.99 -5.49 -18.10
N ALA A 221 -7.53 -6.20 -17.11
CA ALA A 221 -7.06 -7.53 -16.75
C ALA A 221 -7.15 -8.51 -17.92
N ALA A 222 -8.30 -8.60 -18.59
CA ALA A 222 -8.49 -9.48 -19.74
C ALA A 222 -7.56 -9.13 -20.91
N PHE A 223 -7.36 -7.84 -21.17
CA PHE A 223 -6.42 -7.37 -22.20
C PHE A 223 -4.99 -7.81 -21.88
N ALA A 224 -4.54 -7.62 -20.63
CA ALA A 224 -3.20 -8.01 -20.21
C ALA A 224 -2.98 -9.53 -20.28
N LEU A 225 -3.96 -10.32 -19.82
CA LEU A 225 -3.93 -11.78 -19.92
C LEU A 225 -3.79 -12.25 -21.37
N ARG A 226 -4.57 -11.67 -22.27
CA ARG A 226 -4.46 -11.98 -23.70
C ARG A 226 -3.07 -11.65 -24.24
N GLN A 227 -2.50 -10.50 -23.89
CA GLN A 227 -1.16 -10.12 -24.36
C GLN A 227 -0.09 -11.08 -23.82
N GLN A 228 -0.17 -11.48 -22.55
CA GLN A 228 0.75 -12.46 -21.98
C GLN A 228 0.62 -13.83 -22.65
N GLN A 229 -0.61 -14.32 -22.89
CA GLN A 229 -0.86 -15.55 -23.63
C GLN A 229 -0.30 -15.47 -25.06
N ASN A 230 -0.43 -14.32 -25.73
CA ASN A 230 0.14 -14.11 -27.05
C ASN A 230 1.67 -14.24 -27.06
N LEU A 231 2.34 -13.67 -26.05
CA LEU A 231 3.79 -13.77 -25.86
C LEU A 231 4.23 -15.20 -25.50
N ASN A 232 3.51 -15.88 -24.60
CA ASN A 232 3.82 -17.24 -24.19
C ASN A 232 3.63 -18.24 -25.34
N ASN A 233 2.59 -18.07 -26.15
CA ASN A 233 2.42 -18.84 -27.37
C ASN A 233 3.58 -18.57 -28.33
N ALA A 234 3.95 -17.31 -28.59
CA ALA A 234 5.10 -16.99 -29.44
C ALA A 234 6.41 -17.68 -28.97
N LYS A 235 6.64 -17.78 -27.65
CA LYS A 235 7.78 -18.52 -27.07
C LYS A 235 7.67 -20.04 -27.23
N THR A 236 6.49 -20.62 -27.01
CA THR A 236 6.25 -22.07 -27.11
C THR A 236 6.40 -22.56 -28.55
N LEU A 237 6.08 -21.70 -29.52
CA LEU A 237 6.19 -22.00 -30.94
C LEU A 237 7.63 -22.09 -31.45
N VAL A 238 8.63 -21.75 -30.62
CA VAL A 238 10.05 -21.98 -30.91
C VAL A 238 10.42 -23.48 -30.85
N PHE A 239 9.59 -24.33 -30.23
CA PHE A 239 9.84 -25.78 -30.09
C PHE A 239 9.38 -26.65 -31.27
N THR A 240 8.90 -26.05 -32.37
CA THR A 240 8.55 -26.79 -33.59
C THR A 240 9.60 -26.53 -34.67
N ASP A 241 10.11 -27.59 -35.31
CA ASP A 241 11.04 -27.48 -36.44
C ASP A 241 10.39 -26.89 -37.71
N ASP A 242 9.06 -26.83 -37.75
CA ASP A 242 8.28 -26.28 -38.86
C ASP A 242 7.93 -24.80 -38.62
N ILE A 243 8.75 -23.92 -39.18
CA ILE A 243 8.58 -22.47 -39.10
C ILE A 243 7.29 -21.94 -39.75
N HIS A 244 6.65 -22.74 -40.61
CA HIS A 244 5.43 -22.37 -41.33
C HIS A 244 4.17 -23.07 -40.80
N SER A 245 4.28 -23.82 -39.70
CA SER A 245 3.14 -24.53 -39.13
C SER A 245 1.99 -23.56 -38.80
N PRO A 246 0.76 -23.80 -39.29
CA PRO A 246 -0.40 -22.96 -38.99
C PRO A 246 -0.78 -23.01 -37.51
N TRP A 247 -0.32 -24.02 -36.78
CA TRP A 247 -0.45 -24.11 -35.32
C TRP A 247 0.43 -23.09 -34.58
N ARG A 248 1.34 -22.39 -35.30
CA ARG A 248 2.03 -21.18 -34.84
C ARG A 248 1.14 -19.94 -34.88
N ALA A 249 0.04 -19.95 -35.61
CA ALA A 249 -0.85 -18.81 -35.66
C ALA A 249 -1.63 -18.70 -34.35
N ASN A 250 -1.38 -17.63 -33.60
CA ASN A 250 -2.09 -17.29 -32.38
C ASN A 250 -3.46 -16.63 -32.67
N SER A 251 -4.20 -17.18 -33.63
CA SER A 251 -5.44 -16.60 -34.20
C SER A 251 -6.72 -17.18 -33.62
N SER A 252 -6.62 -18.18 -32.73
CA SER A 252 -7.76 -18.94 -32.19
C SER A 252 -8.72 -19.44 -33.27
N TRP A 253 -8.19 -19.78 -34.44
CA TRP A 253 -8.99 -20.16 -35.57
C TRP A 253 -9.98 -21.28 -35.23
N ARG A 254 -11.21 -21.14 -35.73
CA ARG A 254 -12.29 -22.13 -35.64
C ARG A 254 -12.89 -22.32 -37.02
N MET A 255 -13.28 -23.56 -37.33
CA MET A 255 -13.98 -23.86 -38.56
C MET A 255 -15.42 -23.36 -38.47
N ASN A 256 -15.84 -22.52 -39.42
CA ASN A 256 -17.23 -22.02 -39.58
C ASN A 256 -17.79 -21.16 -38.43
N THR A 257 -16.96 -20.71 -37.49
CA THR A 257 -17.37 -19.83 -36.39
C THR A 257 -16.35 -18.71 -36.16
N ALA A 258 -16.75 -17.67 -35.43
CA ALA A 258 -15.80 -16.63 -34.99
C ALA A 258 -14.72 -17.23 -34.07
N SER A 259 -13.52 -16.65 -34.13
CA SER A 259 -12.41 -16.97 -33.25
C SER A 259 -12.61 -16.30 -31.88
N VAL A 260 -13.42 -16.93 -31.03
CA VAL A 260 -13.66 -16.45 -29.67
C VAL A 260 -12.67 -17.09 -28.70
N ARG A 261 -12.06 -16.28 -27.83
CA ARG A 261 -11.34 -16.72 -26.63
C ARG A 261 -12.11 -16.29 -25.40
N ASP A 262 -12.57 -17.27 -24.65
CA ASP A 262 -13.16 -17.02 -23.35
C ASP A 262 -12.06 -17.04 -22.29
N CYS A 263 -12.12 -16.09 -21.37
CA CYS A 263 -11.42 -16.15 -20.10
C CYS A 263 -12.43 -15.89 -18.98
N SER A 264 -12.05 -16.25 -17.76
CA SER A 264 -12.83 -15.93 -16.57
C SER A 264 -11.90 -15.28 -15.58
N LEU A 265 -12.36 -14.17 -15.02
CA LEU A 265 -11.71 -13.52 -13.89
C LEU A 265 -12.60 -13.75 -12.68
N TRP A 266 -12.00 -13.96 -11.52
CA TRP A 266 -12.73 -14.11 -10.29
C TRP A 266 -12.34 -13.01 -9.33
N TRP A 267 -13.34 -12.36 -8.77
CA TRP A 267 -13.16 -11.46 -7.65
C TRP A 267 -13.83 -12.10 -6.45
N HIS A 268 -13.01 -12.58 -5.51
CA HIS A 268 -13.47 -13.46 -4.43
C HIS A 268 -14.20 -14.67 -5.06
N ASP A 269 -15.43 -14.96 -4.63
CA ASP A 269 -16.24 -16.08 -5.15
C ASP A 269 -17.06 -15.71 -6.40
N GLU A 270 -17.02 -14.45 -6.86
CA GLU A 270 -17.80 -14.01 -8.01
C GLU A 270 -17.02 -14.19 -9.32
N LYS A 271 -17.63 -14.91 -10.26
CA LYS A 271 -17.06 -15.19 -11.58
C LYS A 271 -17.51 -14.16 -12.61
N TYR A 272 -16.54 -13.53 -13.27
CA TYR A 272 -16.73 -12.63 -14.40
C TYR A 272 -16.29 -13.33 -15.70
N PRO A 273 -17.23 -13.88 -16.50
CA PRO A 273 -16.91 -14.41 -17.81
C PRO A 273 -16.64 -13.26 -18.79
N ILE A 274 -15.54 -13.38 -19.53
CA ILE A 274 -15.14 -12.39 -20.54
C ILE A 274 -14.88 -13.12 -21.86
N SER A 275 -15.63 -12.75 -22.88
CA SER A 275 -15.48 -13.27 -24.24
C SER A 275 -14.68 -12.29 -25.08
N VAL A 276 -13.68 -12.78 -25.82
CA VAL A 276 -12.79 -11.96 -26.63
C VAL A 276 -12.80 -12.42 -28.08
N ASN A 277 -13.24 -11.55 -28.99
CA ASN A 277 -13.28 -11.79 -30.42
C ASN A 277 -12.60 -10.64 -31.18
N GLY A 278 -11.39 -10.86 -31.69
CA GLY A 278 -10.63 -9.79 -32.33
C GLY A 278 -10.35 -8.67 -31.32
N ASN A 279 -10.76 -7.43 -31.60
CA ASN A 279 -10.62 -6.31 -30.64
C ASN A 279 -11.88 -6.10 -29.79
N ILE A 280 -12.88 -6.98 -29.90
CA ILE A 280 -14.14 -6.88 -29.16
C ILE A 280 -14.04 -7.74 -27.90
N PHE A 281 -14.24 -7.12 -26.74
CA PHE A 281 -14.30 -7.77 -25.44
C PHE A 281 -15.71 -7.62 -24.88
N SER A 282 -16.33 -8.73 -24.52
CA SER A 282 -17.69 -8.75 -23.95
C SER A 282 -17.60 -9.10 -22.47
N VAL A 283 -18.07 -8.18 -21.61
CA VAL A 283 -18.15 -8.37 -20.15
C VAL A 283 -19.53 -7.94 -19.67
N ASN A 284 -20.15 -8.72 -18.79
CA ASN A 284 -21.51 -8.45 -18.25
C ASN A 284 -22.58 -8.22 -19.35
N GLY A 285 -22.43 -8.89 -20.51
CA GLY A 285 -23.35 -8.76 -21.65
C GLY A 285 -23.18 -7.48 -22.47
N ILE A 286 -22.12 -6.69 -22.23
CA ILE A 286 -21.82 -5.45 -22.96
C ILE A 286 -20.53 -5.65 -23.76
N ASP A 287 -20.55 -5.24 -25.03
CA ASP A 287 -19.41 -5.30 -25.94
C ASP A 287 -18.60 -4.00 -25.90
N TYR A 288 -17.28 -4.15 -25.85
CA TYR A 288 -16.32 -3.06 -25.84
C TYR A 288 -15.29 -3.25 -26.95
N VAL A 289 -14.99 -2.19 -27.69
CA VAL A 289 -13.88 -2.18 -28.64
C VAL A 289 -12.63 -1.72 -27.91
N ILE A 290 -11.61 -2.57 -27.88
CA ILE A 290 -10.37 -2.36 -27.14
C ILE A 290 -9.17 -2.45 -28.06
N GLU A 291 -8.37 -1.39 -28.05
CA GLU A 291 -7.09 -1.33 -28.74
C GLU A 291 -6.04 -0.73 -27.81
N GLY A 292 -4.78 -1.09 -27.96
CA GLY A 292 -3.74 -0.56 -27.10
C GLY A 292 -2.54 -1.46 -27.00
N HIS A 293 -1.75 -1.25 -25.95
CA HIS A 293 -0.54 -2.00 -25.71
C HIS A 293 -0.29 -2.19 -24.22
N LEU A 294 0.40 -3.27 -23.91
CA LEU A 294 0.89 -3.59 -22.58
C LEU A 294 2.42 -3.61 -22.65
N ASN A 295 3.07 -2.69 -21.94
CA ASN A 295 4.52 -2.59 -21.84
C ASN A 295 4.94 -2.87 -20.41
N ASN A 296 5.49 -4.06 -20.15
CA ASN A 296 5.71 -4.57 -18.80
C ASN A 296 4.40 -4.56 -18.01
N ALA A 297 4.32 -3.77 -16.93
CA ALA A 297 3.10 -3.57 -16.16
C ALA A 297 2.21 -2.43 -16.69
N ASN A 298 2.72 -1.51 -17.54
CA ASN A 298 1.95 -0.36 -18.01
C ASN A 298 0.93 -0.79 -19.07
N CYS A 299 -0.35 -0.64 -18.75
CA CYS A 299 -1.47 -0.93 -19.64
C CYS A 299 -2.05 0.39 -20.16
N ASP A 300 -1.89 0.65 -21.46
CA ASP A 300 -2.41 1.83 -22.16
C ASP A 300 -3.36 1.36 -23.25
N ILE A 301 -4.66 1.48 -22.97
CA ILE A 301 -5.73 0.96 -23.82
C ILE A 301 -6.79 2.01 -24.09
N THR A 302 -7.43 1.93 -25.25
CA THR A 302 -8.59 2.72 -25.60
C THR A 302 -9.80 1.81 -25.55
N ILE A 303 -10.76 2.12 -24.67
CA ILE A 303 -12.04 1.42 -24.55
C ILE A 303 -13.12 2.34 -25.14
N ASN A 304 -13.77 1.92 -26.24
CA ASN A 304 -14.81 2.71 -26.92
C ASN A 304 -14.38 4.17 -27.18
N GLU A 305 -13.19 4.37 -27.75
CA GLU A 305 -12.58 5.68 -28.05
C GLU A 305 -12.07 6.49 -26.85
N GLN A 306 -12.21 5.98 -25.61
CA GLN A 306 -11.67 6.61 -24.42
C GLN A 306 -10.38 5.94 -23.96
N ARG A 307 -9.29 6.72 -23.91
CA ARG A 307 -7.99 6.24 -23.43
C ARG A 307 -8.02 6.03 -21.92
N GLN A 308 -7.56 4.87 -21.49
CA GLN A 308 -7.39 4.43 -20.11
C GLN A 308 -5.95 4.03 -19.90
N ILE A 309 -5.36 4.49 -18.80
CA ILE A 309 -4.00 4.16 -18.39
C ILE A 309 -4.07 3.57 -17.00
N GLY A 310 -3.51 2.39 -16.84
CA GLY A 310 -3.39 1.72 -15.56
C GLY A 310 -2.17 0.82 -15.55
N ARG A 311 -2.02 0.09 -14.46
CA ARG A 311 -0.97 -0.92 -14.35
C ARG A 311 -1.57 -2.29 -14.06
N VAL A 312 -1.11 -3.30 -14.77
CA VAL A 312 -1.58 -4.68 -14.65
C VAL A 312 -0.38 -5.58 -14.44
N ILE A 313 -0.34 -6.27 -13.31
CA ILE A 313 0.74 -7.16 -12.92
C ILE A 313 0.18 -8.57 -12.79
N LEU A 314 0.77 -9.50 -13.53
CA LEU A 314 0.36 -10.90 -13.57
C LEU A 314 1.41 -11.72 -12.81
N ILE A 315 1.00 -12.31 -11.69
CA ILE A 315 1.85 -13.16 -10.83
C ILE A 315 1.12 -14.48 -10.66
N GLU A 316 1.73 -15.56 -11.18
CA GLU A 316 1.15 -16.90 -11.14
C GLU A 316 -0.31 -16.92 -11.64
N ASN A 317 -1.26 -17.19 -10.74
CA ASN A 317 -2.69 -17.29 -11.00
C ASN A 317 -3.48 -16.02 -10.58
N ARG A 318 -2.77 -14.92 -10.30
CA ARG A 318 -3.34 -13.64 -9.86
C ARG A 318 -3.06 -12.53 -10.86
N CYS A 319 -4.04 -11.65 -11.01
CA CYS A 319 -3.99 -10.44 -11.81
C CYS A 319 -4.28 -9.25 -10.90
N HIS A 320 -3.27 -8.40 -10.71
CA HIS A 320 -3.36 -7.19 -9.91
C HIS A 320 -3.53 -6.00 -10.84
N VAL A 321 -4.64 -5.28 -10.71
CA VAL A 321 -4.96 -4.09 -11.51
C VAL A 321 -4.92 -2.87 -10.62
N TYR A 322 -4.03 -1.93 -10.96
CA TYR A 322 -3.94 -0.60 -10.36
C TYR A 322 -4.50 0.42 -11.35
N PHE A 323 -5.67 0.95 -11.05
CA PHE A 323 -6.41 1.85 -11.93
C PHE A 323 -7.30 2.80 -11.12
N ASN A 324 -7.41 4.06 -11.53
CA ASN A 324 -8.22 5.08 -10.85
C ASN A 324 -7.98 5.17 -9.34
N GLN A 325 -6.71 5.12 -8.91
CA GLN A 325 -6.30 5.12 -7.51
C GLN A 325 -6.84 3.95 -6.66
N GLN A 326 -7.19 2.85 -7.32
CA GLN A 326 -7.66 1.62 -6.69
C GLN A 326 -6.78 0.46 -7.10
N HIS A 327 -6.62 -0.50 -6.20
CA HIS A 327 -6.01 -1.79 -6.45
C HIS A 327 -7.09 -2.87 -6.33
N VAL A 328 -7.25 -3.66 -7.39
CA VAL A 328 -8.09 -4.86 -7.37
C VAL A 328 -7.23 -6.07 -7.71
N GLU A 329 -7.38 -7.12 -6.90
CA GLU A 329 -6.83 -8.43 -7.15
C GLU A 329 -7.91 -9.35 -7.72
N LEU A 330 -7.57 -10.03 -8.83
CA LEU A 330 -8.45 -10.97 -9.53
C LEU A 330 -7.73 -12.31 -9.70
N LEU A 331 -8.43 -13.44 -9.54
CA LEU A 331 -7.90 -14.77 -9.84
C LEU A 331 -8.21 -15.14 -11.30
N ILE A 332 -7.25 -15.79 -11.96
CA ILE A 332 -7.37 -16.23 -13.37
C ILE A 332 -8.02 -17.61 -13.44
N ASP A 333 -7.71 -18.48 -12.48
CA ASP A 333 -8.32 -19.78 -12.26
C ASP A 333 -8.70 -19.93 -10.79
N HIS A 334 -9.96 -20.32 -10.54
CA HIS A 334 -10.49 -20.53 -9.20
C HIS A 334 -10.30 -21.98 -8.73
N SER A 335 -9.63 -22.83 -9.52
CA SER A 335 -9.31 -24.20 -9.13
C SER A 335 -8.35 -24.29 -7.93
N GLU A 336 -7.48 -23.28 -7.75
CA GLU A 336 -6.48 -23.23 -6.67
C GLU A 336 -6.96 -22.55 -5.38
N SER A 337 -8.05 -21.75 -5.42
CA SER A 337 -8.51 -20.99 -4.26
C SER A 337 -9.17 -21.84 -3.16
N GLN A 338 -9.42 -23.12 -3.41
CA GLN A 338 -9.99 -24.03 -2.42
C GLN A 338 -8.96 -24.69 -1.49
N ASP A 339 -7.65 -24.67 -1.82
CA ASP A 339 -6.68 -25.51 -1.10
C ASP A 339 -5.77 -24.79 -0.08
N GLN A 340 -5.78 -23.46 0.01
CA GLN A 340 -4.85 -22.75 0.91
C GLN A 340 -5.47 -22.03 2.12
N THR A 341 -6.79 -21.81 2.16
CA THR A 341 -7.45 -21.15 3.30
C THR A 341 -8.37 -22.04 4.12
N ALA A 342 -8.56 -23.32 3.74
CA ALA A 342 -9.48 -24.23 4.42
C ALA A 342 -8.88 -25.59 4.84
N ALA A 343 -7.59 -25.85 4.58
CA ALA A 343 -6.92 -27.04 5.08
C ALA A 343 -6.10 -26.73 6.34
N SER A 344 -6.76 -26.20 7.38
CA SER A 344 -6.37 -26.66 8.72
C SER A 344 -6.62 -28.16 8.70
N THR A 345 -5.55 -28.93 8.70
CA THR A 345 -5.63 -30.38 8.78
C THR A 345 -6.51 -30.67 10.00
N ALA A 346 -7.61 -31.39 9.81
CA ALA A 346 -8.53 -31.72 10.89
C ALA A 346 -7.72 -32.26 12.08
N GLY A 347 -7.66 -31.48 13.17
CA GLY A 347 -6.91 -31.82 14.38
C GLY A 347 -5.68 -30.96 14.72
N GLN A 348 -5.34 -29.91 13.96
CA GLN A 348 -4.28 -28.96 14.37
C GLN A 348 -4.80 -27.52 14.43
N LEU A 349 -4.81 -26.94 15.64
CA LEU A 349 -4.92 -25.51 15.84
C LEU A 349 -3.53 -24.95 16.09
N VAL A 350 -3.08 -24.11 15.17
CA VAL A 350 -1.89 -23.28 15.34
C VAL A 350 -2.40 -21.90 15.73
N ALA A 351 -1.95 -21.38 16.87
CA ALA A 351 -2.27 -20.02 17.27
C ALA A 351 -1.75 -19.06 16.18
N PRO A 352 -2.58 -18.13 15.68
CA PRO A 352 -2.20 -17.25 14.57
C PRO A 352 -1.07 -16.27 14.95
N MET A 353 -0.80 -16.12 16.24
CA MET A 353 0.33 -15.37 16.79
C MET A 353 0.86 -16.04 18.06
N PRO A 354 2.15 -15.87 18.41
CA PRO A 354 2.67 -16.23 19.72
C PRO A 354 1.91 -15.46 20.82
N GLY A 355 1.31 -16.18 21.76
CA GLY A 355 0.50 -15.60 22.84
C GLY A 355 0.47 -16.50 24.07
N THR A 356 0.01 -15.94 25.19
CA THR A 356 -0.23 -16.74 26.41
C THR A 356 -1.66 -17.27 26.37
N VAL A 357 -1.83 -18.58 26.48
CA VAL A 357 -3.16 -19.20 26.61
C VAL A 357 -3.73 -18.83 27.99
N VAL A 358 -4.80 -18.04 28.01
CA VAL A 358 -5.45 -17.57 29.24
C VAL A 358 -6.62 -18.45 29.68
N ALA A 359 -7.19 -19.22 28.75
CA ALA A 359 -8.28 -20.15 29.00
C ALA A 359 -8.21 -21.31 28.00
N VAL A 360 -8.59 -22.49 28.48
CA VAL A 360 -8.84 -23.70 27.68
C VAL A 360 -10.25 -24.13 28.07
N TYR A 361 -11.15 -24.19 27.10
CA TYR A 361 -12.57 -24.42 27.29
C TYR A 361 -12.98 -25.89 27.15
N VAL A 362 -12.11 -26.74 26.60
CA VAL A 362 -12.38 -28.18 26.43
C VAL A 362 -11.36 -29.08 27.14
N ALA A 363 -11.80 -30.27 27.55
CA ALA A 363 -10.92 -31.28 28.14
C ALA A 363 -10.36 -32.23 27.06
N ASN A 364 -9.25 -32.90 27.39
CA ASN A 364 -8.66 -33.89 26.50
C ASN A 364 -9.63 -35.07 26.28
N GLY A 365 -10.05 -35.28 25.04
CA GLY A 365 -10.98 -36.34 24.64
C GLY A 365 -12.42 -35.88 24.39
N ASP A 366 -12.71 -34.58 24.56
CA ASP A 366 -14.03 -34.02 24.23
C ASP A 366 -14.26 -33.98 22.72
N GLU A 367 -15.48 -34.31 22.29
CA GLU A 367 -15.94 -34.08 20.92
C GLU A 367 -16.32 -32.61 20.74
N VAL A 368 -15.69 -31.94 19.77
CA VAL A 368 -15.90 -30.52 19.46
C VAL A 368 -16.35 -30.36 18.02
N ASN A 369 -17.19 -29.37 17.75
CA ASN A 369 -17.63 -29.03 16.40
C ASN A 369 -16.77 -27.90 15.81
N ALA A 370 -16.80 -27.77 14.48
CA ALA A 370 -16.13 -26.66 13.80
C ALA A 370 -16.69 -25.32 14.30
N GLY A 371 -15.81 -24.47 14.84
CA GLY A 371 -16.15 -23.15 15.38
C GLY A 371 -16.31 -23.08 16.90
N ASP A 372 -16.23 -24.22 17.62
CA ASP A 372 -16.26 -24.21 19.08
C ASP A 372 -14.94 -23.63 19.64
N PRO A 373 -15.00 -22.75 20.68
CA PRO A 373 -13.81 -22.30 21.38
C PRO A 373 -13.18 -23.47 22.16
N LEU A 374 -11.87 -23.65 22.03
CA LEU A 374 -11.12 -24.76 22.64
C LEU A 374 -10.41 -24.40 23.94
#